data_AF-A0ABD1KHV7-F1
#
_entry.id   AF-A0ABD1KHV7-F1
#
_cell.length_a   1.000
_cell.length_b   1.000
_cell.length_c   1.000
_cell.angle_alpha   90.00
_cell.angle_beta   90.00
_cell.angle_gamma   90.00
#
_symmetry.space_group_name_H-M   'P 1'
#
loop_
_entity.id
_entity.type
_entity.pdbx_description
1 polymer ?
#
loop_
_entity_poly.entity_id
_entity_poly.type
_entity_poly.pdbx_seq_one_letter_code
_entity_poly.pdbx_strand_id
1 'polypeptide(L)'
;MILRALEEIKAQVRQNTLLLQALAKKQPVQRGALSDEYNFPMKNEEDLKRVEDMLREKEQEKALTSYLSTFGGSSTGDTIRRIMRYIISNQFAAQFNWLGRGNKRAFAALKLASIIRDQSSSSELDSDSE
;
A
#
# COMPACT_ATOMS: atom_id res chain seq x y z
N MET A 1 -11.66 -49.94 7.32
CA MET A 1 -12.10 -48.82 6.48
C MET A 1 -12.37 -47.54 7.29
N ILE A 2 -13.13 -47.59 8.39
CA ILE A 2 -13.46 -46.41 9.22
C ILE A 2 -12.21 -45.75 9.84
N LEU A 3 -11.24 -46.53 10.34
CA LEU A 3 -10.04 -45.98 10.99
C LEU A 3 -9.15 -45.17 10.02
N ARG A 4 -8.98 -45.65 8.78
CA ARG A 4 -8.24 -44.92 7.73
C ARG A 4 -8.93 -43.60 7.37
N ALA A 5 -10.26 -43.61 7.25
CA ALA A 5 -11.01 -42.39 6.96
C ALA A 5 -10.87 -41.35 8.10
N LEU A 6 -10.80 -41.79 9.36
CA LEU A 6 -10.54 -40.92 10.50
C LEU A 6 -9.13 -40.32 10.48
N GLU A 7 -8.10 -41.10 10.12
CA GLU A 7 -6.74 -40.61 9.95
C GLU A 7 -6.64 -39.58 8.81
N GLU A 8 -7.31 -39.85 7.68
CA GLU A 8 -7.40 -38.96 6.52
C GLU A 8 -8.04 -37.62 6.89
N ILE A 9 -9.19 -37.65 7.58
CA ILE A 9 -9.88 -36.43 8.02
C ILE A 9 -8.99 -35.63 9.00
N LYS A 10 -8.29 -36.31 9.92
CA LYS A 10 -7.38 -35.64 10.86
C LYS A 10 -6.19 -34.98 10.16
N ALA A 11 -5.66 -35.62 9.12
CA ALA A 11 -4.62 -35.03 8.27
C ALA A 11 -5.13 -33.79 7.55
N GLN A 12 -6.32 -33.88 6.93
CA GLN A 12 -6.92 -32.75 6.21
C GLN A 12 -7.22 -31.57 7.14
N VAL A 13 -7.72 -31.81 8.35
CA VAL A 13 -7.97 -30.75 9.35
C VAL A 13 -6.68 -30.06 9.77
N ARG A 14 -5.59 -30.80 9.98
CA ARG A 14 -4.28 -30.20 10.28
C ARG A 14 -3.80 -29.33 9.12
N GLN A 15 -3.88 -29.83 7.89
CA GLN A 15 -3.48 -29.08 6.71
C GLN A 15 -4.30 -27.80 6.55
N ASN A 16 -5.62 -27.89 6.69
CA ASN A 16 -6.51 -26.73 6.65
C ASN A 16 -6.17 -25.72 7.77
N THR A 17 -5.83 -26.20 8.97
CA THR A 17 -5.41 -25.33 10.09
C THR A 17 -4.12 -24.56 9.76
N LEU A 18 -3.14 -25.23 9.16
CA LEU A 18 -1.88 -24.59 8.75
C LEU A 18 -2.09 -23.57 7.64
N LEU A 19 -2.93 -23.89 6.64
CA LEU A 19 -3.30 -22.95 5.57
C LEU A 19 -4.01 -21.73 6.14
N LEU A 20 -4.96 -21.90 7.07
CA LEU A 20 -5.64 -20.79 7.72
C LEU A 20 -4.67 -19.92 8.53
N GLN A 21 -3.72 -20.52 9.26
CA GLN A 21 -2.68 -19.75 9.97
C GLN A 21 -1.77 -18.97 9.01
N ALA A 22 -1.41 -19.56 7.87
CA ALA A 22 -0.59 -18.88 6.86
C ALA A 22 -1.34 -17.69 6.21
N LEU A 23 -2.64 -17.86 5.94
CA LEU A 23 -3.50 -16.78 5.43
C LEU A 23 -3.74 -15.68 6.49
N ALA A 24 -3.95 -16.05 7.76
CA ALA A 24 -4.11 -15.08 8.84
C ALA A 24 -2.86 -14.21 9.07
N LYS A 25 -1.66 -14.76 8.85
CA LYS A 25 -0.40 -13.98 8.86
C LYS A 25 -0.30 -13.02 7.68
N LYS A 26 -0.92 -13.33 6.54
CA LYS A 26 -1.05 -12.45 5.38
C LYS A 26 -2.30 -11.56 5.49
N GLN A 27 -2.61 -11.01 6.66
CA GLN A 27 -3.74 -10.09 6.79
C GLN A 27 -3.63 -9.00 5.72
N PRO A 28 -4.61 -8.88 4.80
CA PRO A 28 -4.66 -7.72 3.93
C PRO A 28 -4.86 -6.52 4.85
N VAL A 29 -3.95 -5.56 4.77
CA VAL A 29 -4.07 -4.29 5.48
C VAL A 29 -5.43 -3.71 5.10
N GLN A 30 -6.37 -3.62 6.06
CA GLN A 30 -7.76 -3.28 5.77
C GLN A 30 -7.80 -1.87 5.16
N ARG A 31 -8.33 -1.77 3.93
CA ARG A 31 -8.28 -0.52 3.16
C ARG A 31 -8.93 0.68 3.89
N GLY A 32 -9.92 0.45 4.76
CA GLY A 32 -10.57 1.53 5.51
C GLY A 32 -9.76 2.04 6.70
N ALA A 33 -9.06 1.15 7.43
CA ALA A 33 -8.41 1.52 8.68
C ALA A 33 -7.26 2.52 8.48
N LEU A 34 -6.44 2.34 7.44
CA LEU A 34 -5.35 3.26 7.14
C LEU A 34 -5.81 4.56 6.47
N SER A 35 -6.95 4.58 5.77
CA SER A 35 -7.44 5.85 5.20
C SER A 35 -7.78 6.86 6.28
N ASP A 36 -8.39 6.37 7.36
CA ASP A 36 -8.76 7.16 8.51
C ASP A 36 -7.53 7.58 9.32
N GLU A 37 -6.51 6.71 9.39
CA GLU A 37 -5.24 7.02 10.04
C GLU A 37 -4.47 8.15 9.32
N TYR A 38 -4.41 8.12 7.98
CA TYR A 38 -3.69 9.13 7.18
C TYR A 38 -4.56 10.31 6.69
N ASN A 39 -5.86 10.31 7.01
CA ASN A 39 -6.81 11.38 6.65
C ASN A 39 -6.80 11.68 5.14
N PHE A 40 -6.82 10.65 4.30
CA PHE A 40 -6.86 10.82 2.85
C PHE A 40 -8.28 11.19 2.36
N PRO A 41 -8.42 12.05 1.34
CA PRO A 41 -7.36 12.80 0.65
C PRO A 41 -6.92 14.03 1.46
N MET A 42 -5.62 14.31 1.45
CA MET A 42 -5.03 15.49 2.07
C MET A 42 -5.46 16.76 1.35
N LYS A 43 -5.85 17.78 2.12
CA LYS A 43 -6.41 19.04 1.59
C LYS A 43 -5.52 20.24 1.88
N ASN A 44 -4.65 20.15 2.86
CA ASN A 44 -3.83 21.26 3.32
C ASN A 44 -2.44 20.79 3.77
N GLU A 45 -1.63 21.76 4.15
CA GLU A 45 -0.26 21.52 4.57
C GLU A 45 -0.14 20.79 5.90
N GLU A 46 -1.10 20.97 6.79
CA GLU A 46 -1.11 20.33 8.11
C GLU A 46 -1.30 18.82 7.97
N ASP A 47 -2.21 18.41 7.08
CA ASP A 47 -2.41 17.01 6.70
C ASP A 47 -1.12 16.40 6.16
N LEU A 48 -0.46 17.10 5.22
CA LEU A 48 0.79 16.64 4.61
C LEU A 48 1.90 16.50 5.64
N LYS A 49 2.09 17.51 6.48
CA LYS A 49 3.12 17.49 7.52
C LYS A 49 2.91 16.34 8.50
N ARG A 50 1.67 16.10 8.90
CA ARG A 50 1.31 14.99 9.80
C ARG A 50 1.65 13.64 9.18
N VAL A 51 1.31 13.43 7.90
CA VAL A 51 1.65 12.19 7.19
C VAL A 51 3.17 12.04 7.07
N GLU A 52 3.89 13.09 6.68
CA GLU A 52 5.36 13.05 6.61
C GLU A 52 6.02 12.76 7.96
N ASP A 53 5.47 13.28 9.06
CA ASP A 53 5.96 13.02 10.41
C ASP A 53 5.69 11.56 10.84
N MET A 54 4.51 11.00 10.53
CA MET A 54 4.22 9.57 10.75
C MET A 54 5.14 8.66 9.94
N LEU A 55 5.43 9.03 8.70
CA LEU A 55 6.30 8.27 7.81
C LEU A 55 7.76 8.27 8.24
N ARG A 56 8.16 9.02 9.28
CA ARG A 56 9.50 8.87 9.89
C ARG A 56 9.67 7.51 10.54
N GLU A 57 8.58 6.89 11.02
CA GLU A 57 8.59 5.54 11.58
C GLU A 57 8.60 4.50 10.44
N LYS A 58 9.52 3.53 10.53
CA LYS A 58 9.71 2.52 9.48
C LYS A 58 8.53 1.56 9.38
N GLU A 59 7.85 1.32 10.49
CA GLU A 59 6.64 0.52 10.59
C GLU A 59 5.51 1.16 9.81
N GLN A 60 5.32 2.48 9.97
CA GLN A 60 4.32 3.27 9.25
C GLN A 60 4.63 3.36 7.76
N GLU A 61 5.89 3.55 7.40
CA GLU A 61 6.34 3.50 6.01
C GLU A 61 6.00 2.16 5.35
N LYS A 62 6.29 1.03 6.01
CA LYS A 62 5.94 -0.30 5.50
C LYS A 62 4.44 -0.53 5.43
N ALA A 63 3.68 -0.05 6.41
CA ALA A 63 2.23 -0.15 6.42
C ALA A 63 1.62 0.58 5.23
N LEU A 64 2.02 1.85 4.99
CA LEU A 64 1.56 2.63 3.85
C LEU A 64 2.02 2.01 2.52
N THR A 65 3.26 1.53 2.44
CA THR A 65 3.80 0.82 1.26
C THR A 65 2.94 -0.40 0.93
N SER A 66 2.67 -1.26 1.92
CA SER A 66 1.84 -2.45 1.74
C SER A 66 0.37 -2.12 1.46
N TYR A 67 -0.10 -0.95 1.86
CA TYR A 67 -1.45 -0.50 1.59
C TYR A 67 -1.60 0.03 0.16
N LEU A 68 -0.65 0.86 -0.27
CA LEU A 68 -0.62 1.41 -1.62
C LEU A 68 -0.42 0.33 -2.68
N SER A 69 0.30 -0.76 -2.36
CA SER A 69 0.44 -1.91 -3.26
C SER A 69 -0.90 -2.55 -3.61
N THR A 70 -1.90 -2.43 -2.74
CA THR A 70 -3.23 -2.98 -3.01
C THR A 70 -3.96 -2.24 -4.13
N PHE A 71 -3.62 -0.99 -4.46
CA PHE A 71 -4.40 -0.18 -5.42
C PHE A 71 -4.41 -0.79 -6.83
N GLY A 72 -3.30 -1.43 -7.22
CA GLY A 72 -3.15 -2.11 -8.51
C GLY A 72 -3.45 -1.24 -9.75
N GLY A 73 -3.21 -1.80 -10.92
CA GLY A 73 -3.46 -1.12 -12.19
C GLY A 73 -3.03 -1.98 -13.38
N SER A 74 -3.54 -1.65 -14.55
CA SER A 74 -3.13 -2.30 -15.81
C SER A 74 -1.72 -1.89 -16.24
N SER A 75 -1.22 -0.78 -15.69
CA SER A 75 0.14 -0.29 -15.89
C SER A 75 0.62 0.42 -14.63
N THR A 76 1.95 0.54 -14.48
CA THR A 76 2.60 1.33 -13.43
C THR A 76 2.07 2.77 -13.37
N GLY A 77 1.89 3.39 -14.54
CA GLY A 77 1.36 4.75 -14.64
C GLY A 77 -0.08 4.86 -14.12
N ASP A 78 -0.93 3.87 -14.41
CA ASP A 78 -2.31 3.84 -13.91
C ASP A 78 -2.37 3.68 -12.39
N THR A 79 -1.52 2.82 -11.83
CA THR A 79 -1.39 2.61 -10.39
C THR A 79 -1.00 3.91 -9.69
N ILE A 80 0.07 4.57 -10.16
CA ILE A 80 0.51 5.87 -9.61
C ILE A 80 -0.62 6.90 -9.71
N ARG A 81 -1.31 6.99 -10.86
CA ARG A 81 -2.40 7.95 -11.05
C ARG A 81 -3.59 7.68 -10.12
N ARG A 82 -3.90 6.42 -9.84
CA ARG A 82 -4.94 6.02 -8.87
C ARG A 82 -4.54 6.39 -7.44
N ILE A 83 -3.32 6.08 -7.05
CA ILE A 83 -2.77 6.44 -5.74
C ILE A 83 -2.81 7.96 -5.53
N MET A 84 -2.30 8.73 -6.49
CA MET A 84 -2.23 10.20 -6.40
C MET A 84 -3.61 10.84 -6.23
N ARG A 85 -4.63 10.39 -6.96
CA ARG A 85 -6.01 10.88 -6.82
C ARG A 85 -6.64 10.54 -5.47
N TYR A 86 -6.15 9.50 -4.83
CA TYR A 86 -6.66 9.03 -3.55
C TYR A 86 -6.02 9.78 -2.38
N ILE A 87 -4.70 9.98 -2.40
CA ILE A 87 -3.97 10.53 -1.27
C ILE A 87 -4.04 12.06 -1.18
N ILE A 88 -4.18 12.77 -2.31
CA ILE A 88 -4.14 14.24 -2.35
C ILE A 88 -5.32 14.76 -3.15
N SER A 89 -5.98 15.79 -2.62
CA SER A 89 -7.03 16.50 -3.34
C SER A 89 -6.48 17.30 -4.54
N ASN A 90 -7.25 17.40 -5.63
CA ASN A 90 -6.82 18.13 -6.83
C ASN A 90 -6.40 19.59 -6.54
N GLN A 91 -7.09 20.27 -5.62
CA GLN A 91 -6.79 21.64 -5.22
C GLN A 91 -5.43 21.74 -4.52
N PHE A 92 -5.13 20.78 -3.65
CA PHE A 92 -3.84 20.74 -2.95
C PHE A 92 -2.71 20.31 -3.89
N ALA A 93 -2.94 19.30 -4.74
CA ALA A 93 -1.97 18.84 -5.76
C ALA A 93 -1.51 19.98 -6.69
N ALA A 94 -2.38 20.94 -7.01
CA ALA A 94 -2.06 22.06 -7.88
C ALA A 94 -0.91 22.94 -7.37
N GLN A 95 -0.64 22.92 -6.06
CA GLN A 95 0.44 23.67 -5.40
C GLN A 95 1.82 23.02 -5.57
N PHE A 96 1.87 21.79 -6.06
CA PHE A 96 3.09 21.02 -6.24
C PHE A 96 3.44 20.87 -7.73
N ASN A 97 4.72 20.64 -7.98
CA ASN A 97 5.17 19.93 -9.16
C ASN A 97 6.32 19.00 -8.76
N TRP A 98 6.77 18.13 -9.66
CA TRP A 98 7.75 17.11 -9.30
C TRP A 98 9.06 17.70 -8.73
N LEU A 99 9.61 18.74 -9.38
CA LEU A 99 10.93 19.32 -9.04
C LEU A 99 10.87 20.57 -8.15
N GLY A 100 9.69 21.11 -7.87
CA GLY A 100 9.49 22.38 -7.18
C GLY A 100 9.89 23.62 -7.99
N ARG A 101 9.71 23.60 -9.32
CA ARG A 101 10.06 24.75 -10.16
C ARG A 101 9.01 25.87 -10.05
N GLY A 102 9.47 27.12 -10.04
CA GLY A 102 8.62 28.31 -9.91
C GLY A 102 8.12 28.52 -8.48
N ASN A 103 6.89 29.02 -8.32
CA ASN A 103 6.24 29.22 -7.02
C ASN A 103 5.57 27.94 -6.46
N LYS A 104 5.94 26.75 -6.97
CA LYS A 104 5.36 25.46 -6.57
C LYS A 104 6.37 24.63 -5.82
N ARG A 105 5.90 23.76 -4.93
CA ARG A 105 6.77 22.93 -4.09
C ARG A 105 7.16 21.62 -4.75
N ALA A 106 8.33 21.11 -4.38
CA ALA A 106 8.88 19.87 -4.90
C ALA A 106 8.20 18.67 -4.25
N PHE A 107 7.38 17.95 -5.01
CA PHE A 107 6.79 16.70 -4.55
C PHE A 107 7.86 15.61 -4.36
N ALA A 108 8.89 15.58 -5.21
CA ALA A 108 9.97 14.57 -5.14
C ALA A 108 10.81 14.64 -3.85
N ALA A 109 10.74 15.74 -3.09
CA ALA A 109 11.44 15.90 -1.83
C ALA A 109 10.68 15.27 -0.64
N LEU A 110 9.43 14.87 -0.83
CA LEU A 110 8.59 14.28 0.20
C LEU A 110 8.88 12.79 0.34
N LYS A 111 8.83 12.26 1.56
CA LYS A 111 8.98 10.82 1.81
C LYS A 111 7.81 10.05 1.23
N LEU A 112 6.62 10.65 1.18
CA LEU A 112 5.48 10.08 0.47
C LEU A 112 5.79 9.81 -1.01
N ALA A 113 6.55 10.69 -1.68
CA ALA A 113 6.91 10.51 -3.08
C ALA A 113 7.87 9.34 -3.32
N SER A 114 8.80 9.07 -2.39
CA SER A 114 9.66 7.90 -2.49
C SER A 114 8.85 6.61 -2.32
N ILE A 115 7.92 6.56 -1.38
CA ILE A 115 7.05 5.40 -1.17
C ILE A 115 6.22 5.08 -2.43
N ILE A 116 5.63 6.11 -3.04
CA ILE A 116 4.83 5.94 -4.27
C ILE A 116 5.69 5.41 -5.42
N ARG A 117 6.96 5.85 -5.52
CA ARG A 117 7.89 5.37 -6.53
C ARG A 117 8.36 3.94 -6.24
N ASP A 118 8.56 3.58 -4.98
CA ASP A 118 8.96 2.22 -4.62
C ASP A 118 7.84 1.20 -4.90
N GLN A 119 6.58 1.64 -4.93
CA GLN A 119 5.47 0.82 -5.46
C GLN A 119 5.68 0.45 -6.93
N SER A 120 6.18 1.39 -7.75
CA SER A 120 6.39 1.13 -9.18
C SER A 120 7.52 0.14 -9.46
N SER A 121 8.57 0.13 -8.64
CA SER A 121 9.69 -0.80 -8.82
C SER A 121 9.36 -2.23 -8.35
N SER A 122 8.35 -2.40 -7.49
CA SER A 122 7.97 -3.71 -6.96
C SER A 122 7.09 -4.52 -7.91
N SER A 123 6.47 -3.90 -8.93
CA SER A 123 5.62 -4.59 -9.91
C SER A 123 6.37 -5.17 -11.12
N GLU A 124 7.66 -4.89 -11.27
CA GLU A 124 8.48 -5.35 -12.40
C GLU A 124 9.11 -6.74 -12.19
N LEU A 125 8.84 -7.41 -11.05
CA LEU A 125 9.45 -8.72 -10.73
C LEU A 125 8.53 -9.93 -10.97
N ASP A 126 7.27 -9.71 -11.37
CA ASP A 126 6.29 -10.79 -11.59
C ASP A 126 5.95 -11.02 -13.08
N SER A 127 6.59 -10.32 -14.03
CA SER A 127 6.28 -10.42 -15.47
C SER A 127 7.22 -11.29 -16.31
N ASP A 128 8.32 -11.80 -15.75
CA ASP A 128 9.31 -12.61 -16.49
C ASP A 128 9.17 -14.12 -16.21
N SER A 129 7.94 -14.61 -16.10
CA SER A 129 7.66 -16.05 -15.94
C SER A 129 6.45 -16.48 -16.77
N GLU A 130 6.58 -16.37 -18.09
CA GLU A 130 5.83 -17.17 -19.08
C GLU A 130 6.78 -17.85 -20.07
#